data_AF-A0A3N5KKT1-F1
#
_entry.id   AF-A0A3N5KKT1-F1
#
_cell.length_a   1.000
_cell.length_b   1.000
_cell.length_c   1.000
_cell.angle_alpha   90.00
_cell.angle_beta   90.00
_cell.angle_gamma   90.00
#
_symmetry.space_group_name_H-M   'P 1'
#
loop_
_entity.id
_entity.type
_entity.pdbx_description
1 polymer ?
#
loop_
_entity_poly.entity_id
_entity_poly.type
_entity_poly.pdbx_seq_one_letter_code
_entity_poly.pdbx_strand_id
1 'polypeptide(L)'
;MRSFAELTIETLYYAAQHAIRILLILVAAFVASRIVSRSIPRLKNRIVSLMMRHGTGQNGELEKRAVTLGAIFRKTITVCIWVIAVAMSLREAGFDIGPILAGAGVLGLAIGFGAQNLVRDVISGLFLL
;
A
#
# COMPACT_ATOMS: atom_id res chain seq x y z
N MET A 1 -20.56 -35.65 28.86
CA MET A 1 -20.88 -35.42 27.43
C MET A 1 -21.28 -33.98 27.11
N ARG A 2 -22.07 -33.25 27.93
CA ARG A 2 -22.43 -31.84 27.64
C ARG A 2 -21.24 -30.85 27.63
N SER A 3 -20.24 -31.07 28.48
CA SER A 3 -19.04 -30.20 28.57
C SER A 3 -18.13 -30.21 27.32
N PHE A 4 -18.11 -31.28 26.51
CA PHE A 4 -17.32 -31.33 25.27
C PHE A 4 -17.98 -30.56 24.10
N ALA A 5 -19.32 -30.48 24.10
CA ALA A 5 -20.08 -29.75 23.08
C ALA A 5 -20.01 -28.22 23.27
N GLU A 6 -19.94 -27.76 24.53
CA GLU A 6 -19.81 -26.32 24.84
C GLU A 6 -18.41 -25.79 24.46
N LEU A 7 -17.34 -26.57 24.68
CA LEU A 7 -15.98 -26.22 24.22
C LEU A 7 -15.88 -26.09 22.69
N THR A 8 -16.60 -26.91 21.95
CA THR A 8 -16.60 -26.87 20.47
C THR A 8 -17.38 -25.68 19.93
N ILE A 9 -18.50 -25.29 20.57
CA ILE A 9 -19.29 -24.12 20.17
C ILE A 9 -18.51 -22.82 20.44
N GLU A 10 -17.85 -22.69 21.60
CA GLU A 10 -17.06 -21.49 21.90
C GLU A 10 -15.86 -21.37 20.96
N THR A 11 -15.09 -22.43 20.76
CA THR A 11 -13.95 -22.41 19.83
C THR A 11 -14.37 -22.11 18.39
N LEU A 12 -15.54 -22.63 17.95
CA LEU A 12 -16.13 -22.32 16.65
C LEU A 12 -16.56 -20.84 16.55
N TYR A 13 -17.14 -20.27 17.61
CA TYR A 13 -17.55 -18.87 17.66
C TYR A 13 -16.34 -17.92 17.67
N TYR A 14 -15.31 -18.23 18.46
CA TYR A 14 -14.04 -17.49 18.44
C TYR A 14 -13.39 -17.58 17.06
N ALA A 15 -13.29 -18.76 16.44
CA ALA A 15 -12.74 -18.91 15.10
C ALA A 15 -13.53 -18.12 14.05
N ALA A 16 -14.86 -18.10 14.13
CA ALA A 16 -15.72 -17.31 13.25
C ALA A 16 -15.50 -15.80 13.41
N GLN A 17 -15.29 -15.32 14.65
CA GLN A 17 -15.03 -13.91 14.93
C GLN A 17 -13.65 -13.44 14.42
N HIS A 18 -12.62 -14.28 14.51
CA HIS A 18 -11.31 -13.96 13.94
C HIS A 18 -11.36 -14.00 12.41
N ALA A 19 -12.06 -14.98 11.83
CA ALA A 19 -12.26 -15.07 10.38
C ALA A 19 -12.98 -13.85 9.78
N ILE A 20 -14.03 -13.34 10.44
CA ILE A 20 -14.73 -12.14 9.95
C ILE A 20 -13.85 -10.89 10.04
N ARG A 21 -13.03 -10.75 11.08
CA ARG A 21 -12.10 -9.63 11.22
C ARG A 21 -11.00 -9.68 10.17
N ILE A 22 -10.42 -10.85 9.90
CA ILE A 22 -9.46 -11.03 8.80
C ILE A 22 -10.12 -10.65 7.47
N LEU A 23 -11.34 -11.12 7.22
CA LEU A 23 -12.09 -10.75 6.02
C LEU A 23 -12.30 -9.23 5.91
N LEU A 24 -12.68 -8.56 7.00
CA LEU A 24 -12.86 -7.10 7.04
C LEU A 24 -11.54 -6.36 6.77
N ILE A 25 -10.42 -6.81 7.33
CA ILE A 25 -9.09 -6.24 7.08
C ILE A 25 -8.73 -6.36 5.60
N LEU A 26 -8.92 -7.55 5.02
CA LEU A 26 -8.62 -7.80 3.60
C LEU A 26 -9.54 -7.00 2.68
N VAL A 27 -10.83 -6.88 2.99
CA VAL A 27 -11.78 -6.05 2.24
C VAL A 27 -11.40 -4.59 2.34
N ALA A 28 -11.09 -4.08 3.53
CA ALA A 28 -10.65 -2.70 3.73
C ALA A 28 -9.35 -2.42 2.96
N ALA A 29 -8.38 -3.33 3.01
CA ALA A 29 -7.13 -3.23 2.26
C ALA A 29 -7.36 -3.28 0.74
N PHE A 30 -8.26 -4.13 0.28
CA PHE A 30 -8.65 -4.21 -1.13
C PHE A 30 -9.33 -2.92 -1.58
N VAL A 31 -10.27 -2.38 -0.80
CA VAL A 31 -10.96 -1.12 -1.08
C VAL A 31 -9.96 0.04 -1.10
N ALA A 32 -9.10 0.16 -0.09
CA ALA A 32 -8.05 1.18 -0.04
C ALA A 32 -7.11 1.08 -1.25
N SER A 33 -6.63 -0.13 -1.56
CA SER A 33 -5.82 -0.39 -2.75
C SER A 33 -6.55 -0.05 -4.05
N ARG A 34 -7.87 -0.29 -4.11
CA ARG A 34 -8.70 0.02 -5.27
C ARG A 34 -8.89 1.53 -5.41
N ILE A 35 -9.03 2.28 -4.32
CA ILE A 35 -9.11 3.75 -4.30
C ILE A 35 -7.81 4.35 -4.80
N VAL A 36 -6.67 3.94 -4.22
CA VAL A 36 -5.32 4.33 -4.70
C VAL A 36 -5.15 4.00 -6.18
N SER A 37 -5.72 2.88 -6.61
CA SER A 37 -5.71 2.44 -8.00
C SER A 37 -6.69 3.13 -8.93
N ARG A 38 -7.74 3.72 -8.40
CA ARG A 38 -8.78 4.41 -9.15
C ARG A 38 -8.51 5.90 -9.32
N SER A 39 -7.54 6.47 -8.61
CA SER A 39 -7.20 7.89 -8.77
C SER A 39 -6.49 8.22 -10.10
N ILE A 40 -6.09 7.22 -10.91
CA ILE A 40 -5.21 7.41 -12.09
C ILE A 40 -5.80 7.06 -13.48
N PRO A 41 -6.85 6.24 -13.70
CA PRO A 41 -7.24 5.85 -15.06
C PRO A 41 -7.93 6.95 -15.90
N ARG A 42 -8.30 8.11 -15.35
CA ARG A 42 -8.89 9.20 -16.15
C ARG A 42 -7.87 10.02 -16.96
N LEU A 43 -6.58 9.92 -16.62
CA LEU A 43 -5.51 10.66 -17.30
C LEU A 43 -4.74 9.79 -18.32
N LYS A 44 -4.58 8.48 -18.01
CA LYS A 44 -3.84 7.51 -18.83
C LYS A 44 -4.34 7.41 -20.28
N ASN A 45 -5.66 7.45 -20.49
CA ASN A 45 -6.23 7.28 -21.83
C ASN A 45 -6.27 8.57 -22.67
N ARG A 46 -5.98 9.75 -22.09
CA ARG A 46 -5.83 11.00 -22.86
C ARG A 46 -4.39 11.28 -23.29
N ILE A 47 -3.41 10.89 -22.46
CA ILE A 47 -1.98 11.15 -22.74
C ILE A 47 -1.42 10.15 -23.77
N VAL A 48 -1.82 8.88 -23.70
CA VAL A 48 -1.35 7.84 -24.65
C VAL A 48 -1.87 8.06 -26.07
N SER A 49 -3.05 8.66 -26.25
CA SER A 49 -3.57 9.02 -27.58
C SER A 49 -2.92 10.28 -28.17
N LEU A 50 -2.30 11.15 -27.35
CA LEU A 50 -1.61 12.36 -27.81
C LEU A 50 -0.12 12.11 -28.12
N MET A 51 0.52 11.15 -27.42
CA MET A 51 1.94 10.80 -27.65
C MET A 51 2.20 10.03 -28.96
N MET A 52 1.21 9.38 -29.57
CA MET A 52 1.38 8.65 -30.84
C MET A 52 1.32 9.56 -32.08
N ARG A 53 1.11 10.87 -31.93
CA ARG A 53 0.89 11.79 -33.07
C ARG A 53 1.71 13.08 -33.10
N HIS A 54 2.41 13.47 -32.04
CA HIS A 54 3.24 14.69 -32.06
C HIS A 54 4.64 14.43 -31.49
N GLY A 55 5.62 14.39 -32.38
CA GLY A 55 6.97 14.80 -32.03
C GLY A 55 6.99 16.31 -31.83
N THR A 56 7.02 16.78 -30.59
CA THR A 56 7.24 18.19 -30.22
C THR A 56 8.02 18.25 -28.91
N GLY A 57 9.12 19.01 -28.92
CA GLY A 57 10.27 18.91 -28.02
C GLY A 57 10.10 19.27 -26.54
N GLN A 58 11.16 18.97 -25.77
CA GLN A 58 11.47 19.23 -24.35
C GLN A 58 10.38 18.96 -23.28
N ASN A 59 9.13 19.38 -23.48
CA ASN A 59 8.07 19.26 -22.47
C ASN A 59 7.47 17.84 -22.37
N GLY A 60 7.51 17.07 -23.47
CA GLY A 60 7.00 15.69 -23.46
C GLY A 60 7.86 14.71 -22.63
N GLU A 61 9.12 15.03 -22.36
CA GLU A 61 10.01 14.18 -21.55
C GLU A 61 9.74 14.36 -20.05
N LEU A 62 9.54 15.61 -19.59
CA LEU A 62 9.14 15.93 -18.22
C LEU A 62 7.79 15.29 -17.87
N GLU A 63 6.83 15.32 -18.80
CA GLU A 63 5.52 14.69 -18.62
C GLU A 63 5.64 13.15 -18.51
N LYS A 64 6.47 12.51 -19.34
CA LYS A 64 6.74 11.06 -19.25
C LYS A 64 7.37 10.68 -17.91
N ARG A 65 8.34 11.48 -17.42
CA ARG A 65 8.97 11.27 -16.10
C ARG A 65 7.97 11.43 -14.95
N ALA A 66 7.09 12.42 -15.02
CA ALA A 66 6.03 12.60 -14.02
C ALA A 66 5.05 11.41 -14.00
N VAL A 67 4.69 10.87 -15.18
CA VAL A 67 3.82 9.69 -15.29
C VAL A 67 4.47 8.45 -14.69
N THR A 68 5.75 8.20 -14.94
CA THR A 68 6.46 7.04 -14.37
C THR A 68 6.65 7.18 -12.86
N LEU A 69 7.02 8.36 -12.36
CA LEU A 69 7.10 8.65 -10.92
C LEU A 69 5.75 8.44 -10.22
N GLY A 70 4.66 8.93 -10.81
CA GLY A 70 3.31 8.69 -10.30
C GLY A 70 2.92 7.21 -10.29
N ALA A 71 3.36 6.44 -11.30
CA ALA A 71 3.14 4.99 -11.33
C ALA A 71 3.92 4.26 -10.24
N ILE A 72 5.18 4.62 -10.00
CA ILE A 72 6.02 4.06 -8.92
C ILE A 72 5.41 4.38 -7.57
N PHE A 73 5.07 5.65 -7.29
CA PHE A 73 4.49 6.07 -6.02
C PHE A 73 3.20 5.31 -5.69
N ARG A 74 2.31 5.18 -6.68
CA ARG A 74 1.08 4.39 -6.52
C ARG A 74 1.36 2.93 -6.19
N LYS A 75 2.34 2.32 -6.86
CA LYS A 75 2.75 0.93 -6.60
C LYS A 75 3.33 0.80 -5.18
N THR A 76 4.17 1.73 -4.75
CA THR A 76 4.72 1.78 -3.39
C THR A 76 3.61 1.83 -2.34
N ILE A 77 2.64 2.75 -2.47
CA ILE A 77 1.51 2.84 -1.53
C ILE A 77 0.70 1.53 -1.50
N THR A 78 0.43 0.97 -2.68
CA THR A 78 -0.33 -0.29 -2.77
C THR A 78 0.40 -1.42 -2.04
N VAL A 79 1.71 -1.54 -2.22
CA VAL A 79 2.53 -2.52 -1.50
C VAL A 79 2.48 -2.28 0.02
N CYS A 80 2.63 -1.03 0.48
CA CYS A 80 2.54 -0.70 1.90
C CYS A 80 1.19 -1.11 2.52
N ILE A 81 0.07 -0.86 1.83
CA ILE A 81 -1.27 -1.26 2.29
C ILE A 81 -1.35 -2.78 2.47
N TRP A 82 -0.86 -3.55 1.50
CA TRP A 82 -0.90 -5.01 1.58
C TRP A 82 0.02 -5.56 2.68
N VAL A 83 1.21 -4.98 2.87
CA VAL A 83 2.10 -5.37 3.97
C VAL A 83 1.41 -5.19 5.33
N ILE A 84 0.76 -4.05 5.55
CA ILE A 84 0.02 -3.77 6.79
C ILE A 84 -1.16 -4.74 6.94
N ALA A 85 -1.93 -4.95 5.86
CA ALA A 85 -3.08 -5.85 5.88
C ALA A 85 -2.69 -7.29 6.21
N VAL A 86 -1.59 -7.78 5.64
CA VAL A 86 -1.04 -9.11 5.94
C VAL A 86 -0.59 -9.18 7.39
N ALA A 87 0.19 -8.22 7.88
CA ALA A 87 0.61 -8.19 9.28
C ALA A 87 -0.58 -8.20 10.24
N MET A 88 -1.60 -7.37 10.00
CA MET A 88 -2.82 -7.35 10.82
C MET A 88 -3.60 -8.67 10.74
N SER A 89 -3.65 -9.30 9.57
CA SER A 89 -4.30 -10.60 9.39
C SER A 89 -3.58 -11.71 10.15
N LEU A 90 -2.24 -11.70 10.16
CA LEU A 90 -1.44 -12.65 10.94
C LEU A 90 -1.70 -12.53 12.44
N ARG A 91 -1.79 -11.29 12.95
CA ARG A 91 -2.14 -11.05 14.37
C ARG A 91 -3.48 -11.65 14.74
N GLU A 92 -4.49 -11.47 13.89
CA GLU A 92 -5.82 -12.02 14.13
C GLU A 92 -5.86 -13.55 13.96
N ALA A 93 -4.96 -14.12 13.16
CA ALA A 93 -4.76 -15.57 13.08
C ALA A 93 -3.97 -16.14 14.29
N GLY A 94 -3.60 -15.31 15.28
CA GLY A 94 -2.91 -15.73 16.50
C GLY A 94 -1.38 -15.76 16.39
N PHE A 95 -0.79 -15.26 15.30
CA PHE A 95 0.67 -15.13 15.19
C PHE A 95 1.17 -13.88 15.92
N ASP A 96 2.35 -13.99 16.54
CA ASP A 96 3.04 -12.82 17.07
C ASP A 96 3.65 -12.01 15.92
N ILE A 97 3.19 -10.77 15.78
CA ILE A 97 3.65 -9.83 14.77
C ILE A 97 4.82 -8.98 15.25
N GLY A 98 5.21 -9.05 16.53
CA GLY A 98 6.31 -8.29 17.11
C GLY A 98 7.61 -8.39 16.31
N PRO A 99 8.09 -9.59 15.96
CA PRO A 99 9.30 -9.76 15.14
C PRO A 99 9.17 -9.15 13.73
N ILE A 100 8.00 -9.28 13.09
CA ILE A 100 7.73 -8.73 11.76
C ILE A 100 7.70 -7.20 11.81
N LEU A 101 7.06 -6.62 12.82
CA LEU A 101 7.00 -5.17 13.02
C LEU A 101 8.37 -4.60 13.35
N ALA A 102 9.18 -5.29 14.16
CA ALA A 102 10.55 -4.89 14.44
C ALA A 102 11.41 -4.86 13.16
N GLY A 103 11.34 -5.92 12.35
CA GLY A 103 12.04 -5.98 11.06
C GLY A 103 11.56 -4.92 10.07
N ALA A 104 10.25 -4.72 9.96
CA ALA A 104 9.65 -3.67 9.13
C ALA A 104 10.07 -2.26 9.60
N GLY A 105 10.22 -2.05 10.91
CA GLY A 105 10.72 -0.81 11.47
C GLY A 105 12.17 -0.52 11.06
N VAL A 106 13.07 -1.50 11.19
CA VAL A 106 14.48 -1.37 10.77
C VAL A 106 14.60 -1.13 9.26
N LEU A 107 13.83 -1.88 8.45
CA LEU A 107 13.76 -1.65 6.99
C LEU A 107 13.24 -0.24 6.66
N GLY A 108 12.22 0.23 7.38
CA GLY A 108 11.68 1.57 7.24
C GLY A 108 12.73 2.66 7.55
N LEU A 109 13.53 2.47 8.60
CA LEU A 109 14.64 3.36 8.93
C LEU A 109 15.70 3.37 7.83
N ALA A 110 16.09 2.21 7.29
CA ALA A 110 17.05 2.11 6.20
C ALA A 110 16.57 2.84 4.93
N ILE A 111 15.30 2.65 4.56
CA ILE A 111 14.68 3.37 3.43
C ILE A 111 14.63 4.88 3.71
N GLY A 112 14.26 5.27 4.94
CA GLY A 112 14.20 6.66 5.37
C GLY A 112 15.56 7.34 5.27
N PHE A 113 16.63 6.68 5.70
CA PHE A 113 18.02 7.16 5.56
C PHE A 113 18.44 7.27 4.09
N GLY A 114 18.09 6.30 3.24
CA GLY A 114 18.34 6.38 1.80
C GLY A 114 17.60 7.53 1.08
N ALA A 115 16.43 7.92 1.59
CA ALA A 115 15.61 8.98 1.02
C ALA A 115 15.91 10.40 1.56
N GLN A 116 16.81 10.55 2.53
CA GLN A 116 17.06 11.84 3.21
C GLN A 116 17.43 12.96 2.25
N ASN A 117 18.33 12.69 1.29
CA ASN A 117 18.78 13.70 0.33
C ASN A 117 17.61 14.13 -0.59
N LEU A 118 16.79 13.18 -1.04
CA LEU A 118 15.61 13.49 -1.85
C LEU A 118 14.63 14.43 -1.11
N VAL A 119 14.40 14.18 0.18
CA VAL A 119 13.51 15.03 0.99
C VAL A 119 14.11 16.44 1.15
N ARG A 120 15.41 16.55 1.38
CA ARG A 120 16.11 17.83 1.45
C ARG A 120 15.96 18.61 0.15
N ASP A 121 16.17 17.94 -0.99
CA ASP A 121 16.10 18.56 -2.31
C ASP A 121 14.69 19.11 -2.61
N VAL A 122 13.64 18.35 -2.27
CA VAL A 122 12.24 18.79 -2.44
C VAL A 122 11.94 20.01 -1.58
N ILE A 123 12.35 19.99 -0.31
CA ILE A 123 12.12 21.11 0.62
C ILE A 123 12.87 22.36 0.15
N SER A 124 14.15 22.23 -0.19
CA SER A 124 14.95 23.34 -0.69
C SER A 124 14.39 23.92 -1.99
N GLY A 125 13.90 23.07 -2.90
CA GLY A 125 13.24 23.51 -4.13
C GLY A 125 11.95 24.30 -3.89
N LEU A 126 11.17 23.96 -2.85
CA LEU A 126 9.96 24.69 -2.47
C LEU A 126 10.26 26.06 -1.83
N PHE A 127 11.40 26.22 -1.13
CA PHE A 127 11.80 27.47 -0.48
C PHE A 127 12.60 28.44 -1.38
N LEU A 128 13.18 27.93 -2.47
CA LEU A 128 13.87 28.75 -3.47
C LEU A 128 12.90 29.38 -4.49
N LEU A 129 11.65 28.91 -4.54
CA LEU A 129 10.53 29.47 -5.29
C LEU A 129 9.79 30.52 -4.45
#